data_AF-A0A1Y1WAH1-F1
#
_entry.id   AF-A0A1Y1WAH1-F1
#
_cell.length_a   1.000
_cell.length_b   1.000
_cell.length_c   1.000
_cell.angle_alpha   90.00
_cell.angle_beta   90.00
_cell.angle_gamma   90.00
#
_symmetry.space_group_name_H-M   'P 1'
#
loop_
_entity.id
_entity.type
_entity.pdbx_description
1 polymer ?
#
loop_
_entity_poly.entity_id
_entity_poly.type
_entity_poly.pdbx_seq_one_letter_code
_entity_poly.pdbx_strand_id
1 'polypeptide(L)'
;MWKYREDERVRDYATSLDSMHKVTLETKNENSLLKMADNLKQQGIPYYLWTEQPENIPTCLATVPVMRSDLGDALKKCQLMR
;
A
#
# COMPACT_ATOMS: atom_id res chain seq x y z
N MET A 1 -6.09 -4.78 -4.85
CA MET A 1 -7.12 -5.28 -3.91
C MET A 1 -7.87 -6.49 -4.41
N TRP A 2 -8.54 -6.45 -5.57
CA TRP A 2 -9.26 -7.61 -6.09
C TRP A 2 -8.38 -8.87 -6.30
N LYS A 3 -7.11 -8.67 -6.65
CA LYS A 3 -6.09 -9.74 -6.71
C LYS A 3 -5.99 -10.55 -5.41
N TYR A 4 -6.26 -9.93 -4.26
CA TYR A 4 -6.19 -10.53 -2.94
C TYR A 4 -7.58 -10.65 -2.30
N ARG A 5 -8.67 -10.70 -3.09
CA ARG A 5 -10.04 -10.74 -2.57
C ARG A 5 -10.35 -11.94 -1.65
N GLU A 6 -9.59 -13.02 -1.78
CA GLU A 6 -9.73 -14.23 -0.97
C GLU A 6 -8.93 -14.15 0.34
N ASP A 7 -8.08 -13.12 0.53
CA ASP A 7 -7.38 -12.87 1.80
C ASP A 7 -8.41 -12.50 2.87
N GLU A 8 -8.32 -13.14 4.03
CA GLU A 8 -9.25 -12.95 5.15
C GLU A 8 -9.34 -11.49 5.58
N ARG A 9 -8.20 -10.78 5.66
CA ARG A 9 -8.17 -9.35 6.03
C ARG A 9 -8.89 -8.49 5.01
N VAL A 10 -8.77 -8.83 3.73
CA VAL A 10 -9.46 -8.13 2.64
C VAL A 10 -10.96 -8.35 2.73
N ARG A 11 -11.40 -9.57 3.02
CA ARG A 11 -12.82 -9.91 3.20
C ARG A 11 -13.40 -9.20 4.41
N ASP A 12 -12.75 -9.30 5.57
CA ASP A 12 -13.20 -8.68 6.82
C ASP A 12 -13.32 -7.16 6.66
N TYR A 13 -12.28 -6.52 6.10
CA TYR A 13 -12.30 -5.09 5.82
C TYR A 13 -13.42 -4.69 4.84
N ALA A 14 -13.74 -5.53 3.85
CA ALA A 14 -14.82 -5.27 2.90
C ALA A 14 -16.23 -5.51 3.48
N THR A 15 -16.37 -6.29 4.57
CA THR A 15 -17.67 -6.51 5.24
C THR A 15 -18.09 -5.35 6.14
N SER A 16 -17.12 -4.58 6.67
CA SER A 16 -17.38 -3.43 7.55
C SER A 16 -17.19 -2.10 6.83
N LEU A 17 -18.09 -1.81 5.88
CA LEU A 17 -18.00 -0.62 5.01
C LEU A 17 -17.95 0.70 5.81
N ASP A 18 -18.69 0.79 6.92
CA ASP A 18 -18.77 2.00 7.75
C ASP A 18 -17.47 2.31 8.51
N SER A 19 -16.57 1.32 8.65
CA SER A 19 -15.29 1.46 9.35
C SER A 19 -14.08 1.49 8.42
N MET A 20 -14.30 1.50 7.09
CA MET A 20 -13.23 1.52 6.10
C MET A 20 -12.37 2.79 6.21
N HIS A 21 -11.16 2.63 6.74
CA HIS A 21 -10.18 3.69 6.85
C HIS A 21 -9.06 3.55 5.81
N LYS A 22 -8.98 4.50 4.89
CA LYS A 22 -7.87 4.62 3.94
C LYS A 22 -6.99 5.82 4.32
N VAL A 23 -5.68 5.58 4.39
CA VAL A 23 -4.67 6.62 4.56
C VAL A 23 -3.89 6.77 3.27
N THR A 24 -3.84 7.99 2.73
CA THR A 24 -3.00 8.31 1.58
C THR A 24 -1.73 8.99 2.08
N LEU A 25 -0.59 8.38 1.78
CA LEU A 25 0.71 8.92 2.13
C LEU A 25 1.49 9.26 0.87
N GLU A 26 2.23 10.36 0.92
CA GLU A 26 3.16 10.75 -0.14
C GLU A 26 4.58 10.29 0.16
N THR A 27 5.34 10.08 -0.92
CA THR A 27 6.76 9.76 -0.89
C THR A 27 7.50 10.84 -1.68
N LYS A 28 8.79 11.06 -1.38
CA LYS A 28 9.54 12.19 -1.96
C LYS A 28 9.79 12.05 -3.47
N ASN A 29 9.92 10.82 -3.96
CA ASN A 29 10.25 10.51 -5.36
C ASN A 29 10.09 9.00 -5.65
N GLU A 30 10.20 8.64 -6.92
CA GLU A 30 10.12 7.26 -7.41
C GLU A 30 11.07 6.30 -6.67
N ASN A 31 12.33 6.71 -6.44
CA ASN A 31 13.29 5.87 -5.71
C ASN A 31 12.83 5.54 -4.29
N SER A 32 12.15 6.47 -3.60
CA SER A 32 11.58 6.20 -2.29
C SER A 32 10.34 5.29 -2.35
N LEU A 33 9.53 5.41 -3.41
CA LEU A 33 8.39 4.52 -3.66
C LEU A 33 8.85 3.08 -3.92
N LEU A 34 9.88 2.89 -4.76
CA LEU A 34 10.42 1.56 -5.07
C LEU A 34 11.07 0.90 -3.85
N LYS A 35 11.82 1.67 -3.04
CA LYS A 35 12.38 1.15 -1.78
C LYS A 35 11.29 0.71 -0.79
N MET A 36 10.18 1.43 -0.72
CA MET A 36 9.03 1.03 0.08
C MET A 36 8.42 -0.27 -0.45
N ALA A 37 8.27 -0.40 -1.77
CA ALA A 37 7.78 -1.62 -2.41
C ALA A 37 8.67 -2.84 -2.08
N ASP A 38 9.99 -2.69 -2.16
CA ASP A 38 10.94 -3.75 -1.80
C ASP A 38 10.87 -4.12 -0.32
N ASN A 39 10.72 -3.14 0.58
CA ASN A 39 10.56 -3.39 2.00
C ASN A 39 9.30 -4.20 2.30
N LEU A 40 8.16 -3.81 1.73
CA LEU A 40 6.89 -4.53 1.85
C LEU A 40 7.01 -5.96 1.30
N LYS A 41 7.70 -6.14 0.17
CA LYS A 41 7.98 -7.45 -0.42
C LYS A 41 8.79 -8.34 0.53
N GLN A 42 9.84 -7.80 1.15
CA GLN A 42 10.68 -8.53 2.12
C GLN A 42 9.91 -8.93 3.37
N GLN A 43 8.96 -8.10 3.81
CA GLN A 43 8.06 -8.39 4.94
C GLN A 43 6.91 -9.33 4.57
N GLY A 44 6.77 -9.74 3.31
CA GLY A 44 5.66 -10.58 2.84
C GLY A 44 4.30 -9.86 2.86
N ILE A 45 4.28 -8.52 2.89
CA ILE A 45 3.05 -7.73 2.91
C ILE A 45 2.54 -7.59 1.48
N PRO A 46 1.33 -8.07 1.16
CA PRO A 46 0.79 -7.96 -0.19
C PRO A 46 0.52 -6.49 -0.57
N TYR A 47 1.05 -6.09 -1.72
CA TYR A 47 0.80 -4.78 -2.31
C TYR A 47 0.56 -4.87 -3.81
N TYR A 48 0.15 -3.74 -4.38
CA TYR A 48 0.05 -3.48 -5.79
C TYR A 48 0.76 -2.17 -6.11
N LEU A 49 1.77 -2.24 -6.97
CA LEU A 49 2.47 -1.06 -7.51
C LEU A 49 1.78 -0.67 -8.82
N TRP A 50 1.26 0.55 -8.88
CA TRP A 50 0.66 1.12 -10.08
C TRP A 50 1.70 1.87 -10.89
N THR A 51 1.77 1.53 -12.18
CA THR A 51 2.66 2.13 -13.15
C THR A 51 1.82 2.79 -14.23
N GLU A 52 1.91 4.12 -14.32
CA GLU A 52 1.13 4.93 -15.24
C GLU A 52 1.57 4.68 -16.68
N GLN A 53 0.63 4.71 -17.62
CA GLN A 53 0.87 4.52 -19.04
C GLN A 53 0.44 5.79 -19.80
N PRO A 54 1.11 6.13 -20.92
CA PRO A 54 2.15 5.37 -21.64
C PRO A 54 3.58 5.55 -21.11
N GLU A 55 3.82 6.44 -20.14
CA GLU A 55 5.17 6.83 -19.71
C GLU A 55 5.91 5.74 -18.92
N ASN A 56 5.19 4.71 -18.47
CA ASN A 56 5.68 3.58 -17.69
C ASN A 56 6.34 3.99 -16.36
N ILE A 57 5.75 4.98 -15.66
CA ILE A 57 6.28 5.56 -14.42
C ILE A 57 5.53 4.99 -13.21
N PRO A 58 6.21 4.43 -12.19
CA PRO A 58 5.58 4.06 -10.93
C PRO A 58 5.06 5.30 -10.18
N THR A 59 3.74 5.47 -10.10
CA THR A 59 3.15 6.68 -9.50
C THR A 59 2.57 6.45 -8.11
N CYS A 60 2.04 5.25 -7.82
CA CYS A 60 1.53 4.96 -6.49
C CYS A 60 1.58 3.47 -6.15
N LEU A 61 1.44 3.16 -4.86
CA LEU A 61 1.38 1.80 -4.34
C LEU A 61 0.22 1.70 -3.34
N ALA A 62 -0.52 0.60 -3.41
CA ALA A 62 -1.56 0.28 -2.43
C ALA A 62 -1.30 -1.08 -1.79
N THR A 63 -1.34 -1.15 -0.46
CA THR A 63 -1.32 -2.41 0.28
C THR A 63 -2.73 -3.02 0.34
N VAL A 64 -2.82 -4.28 0.76
CA VAL A 64 -4.06 -4.81 1.33
C VAL A 64 -4.39 -4.10 2.67
N PRO A 65 -5.63 -4.21 3.19
CA PRO A 65 -5.93 -3.82 4.56
C PRO A 65 -4.97 -4.51 5.51
N VAL A 66 -4.29 -3.70 6.31
CA VAL A 66 -3.20 -4.15 7.16
C VAL A 66 -3.13 -3.23 8.36
N MET A 67 -2.84 -3.80 9.53
CA MET A 67 -2.66 -2.99 10.73
C MET A 67 -1.41 -2.14 10.58
N ARG A 68 -1.48 -0.89 11.06
CA ARG A 68 -0.33 0.02 11.00
C ARG A 68 0.90 -0.55 11.73
N SER A 69 0.70 -1.36 12.77
CA SER A 69 1.76 -2.07 13.49
C SER A 69 2.57 -3.00 12.57
N ASP A 70 1.90 -3.64 11.61
CA ASP A 70 2.49 -4.71 10.80
C ASP A 70 3.33 -4.13 9.65
N LEU A 71 3.07 -2.87 9.28
CA LEU A 71 3.83 -2.12 8.27
C LEU A 71 5.21 -1.69 8.78
N GLY A 72 5.45 -1.76 10.10
CA GLY A 72 6.72 -1.42 10.74
C GLY A 72 7.34 -0.13 10.21
N ASP A 73 8.55 -0.26 9.68
CA ASP A 73 9.36 0.87 9.22
C ASP A 73 9.08 1.28 7.77
N ALA A 74 8.25 0.53 7.03
CA ALA A 74 7.97 0.77 5.62
C ALA A 74 7.41 2.18 5.37
N LEU A 75 6.57 2.67 6.30
CA LEU A 75 5.91 3.97 6.20
C LEU A 75 6.64 5.10 6.93
N LYS A 76 7.75 4.84 7.64
CA LYS A 76 8.43 5.85 8.49
C LYS A 76 8.90 7.09 7.72
N LYS A 77 9.17 6.94 6.42
CA LYS A 77 9.65 8.03 5.54
C LYS A 77 8.56 8.69 4.73
N CYS A 78 7.32 8.20 4.84
CA CYS A 78 6.16 8.74 4.14
C CYS A 78 5.48 9.81 5.00
N GLN A 79 4.86 10.79 4.36
CA GLN A 79 4.10 11.85 5.04
C GLN A 79 2.64 11.78 4.62
N LEU A 80 1.74 12.33 5.44
CA LEU A 80 0.33 12.40 5.06
C LEU A 80 0.19 13.33 3.86
N MET A 81 -0.34 12.80 2.75
CA MET A 81 -0.65 13.61 1.57
C MET A 81 -1.84 14.50 1.93
N ARG A 82 -1.66 15.82 1.83
CA ARG A 82 -2.68 16.83 2.15
C ARG A 82 -3.21 17.50 0.90
#